data_AF-A0A1L9BMR7-F1
#
_entry.id   AF-A0A1L9BMR7-F1
#
_cell.length_a   1.000
_cell.length_b   1.000
_cell.length_c   1.000
_cell.angle_alpha   90.00
_cell.angle_beta   90.00
_cell.angle_gamma   90.00
#
_symmetry.space_group_name_H-M   'P 1'
#
loop_
_entity.id
_entity.type
_entity.pdbx_description
1 polymer ?
#
loop_
_entity_poly.entity_id
_entity_poly.type
_entity_poly.pdbx_seq_one_letter_code
_entity_poly.pdbx_strand_id
1 'polypeptide(L)'
;MQIDMYPAAYVAATGSARSAQILARLVGERCPGNVLGIRDTADFHGSKSNGFIRDCARSFEVQRLAADELMAEADNNPDQLTKWHVYFYDSGAGKYRFKVNAYLDHDLRVRAKCEADPELVGKEVIYGESPTMETLYLMLDAFTSRWMATA
;
A
#
# COMPACT_ATOMS: atom_id res chain seq x y z
N MET A 1 -22.53 7.54 -2.04
CA MET A 1 -22.64 6.22 -1.39
C MET A 1 -21.74 6.26 -0.16
N GLN A 2 -22.33 6.46 1.01
CA GLN A 2 -21.61 6.50 2.28
C GLN A 2 -21.69 5.08 2.86
N ILE A 3 -20.57 4.38 2.86
CA ILE A 3 -20.50 3.02 3.39
C ILE A 3 -20.49 3.14 4.91
N ASP A 4 -21.50 2.54 5.55
CA ASP A 4 -21.60 2.38 7.00
C ASP A 4 -20.31 1.77 7.56
N MET A 5 -19.58 2.54 8.36
CA MET A 5 -18.55 2.00 9.24
C MET A 5 -18.75 2.59 10.63
N TYR A 6 -18.86 1.69 11.62
CA TYR A 6 -18.57 1.95 13.04
C TYR A 6 -17.45 2.99 13.17
N PRO A 7 -17.57 4.02 14.02
CA PRO A 7 -16.89 5.30 13.81
C PRO A 7 -15.39 5.10 13.57
N ALA A 8 -14.92 5.58 12.42
CA ALA A 8 -13.52 5.52 12.01
C ALA A 8 -12.66 6.22 13.06
N ALA A 9 -12.03 5.42 13.92
CA ALA A 9 -11.45 5.93 15.14
C ALA A 9 -10.03 6.46 14.90
N TYR A 10 -9.76 7.67 15.38
CA TYR A 10 -8.48 8.35 15.16
C TYR A 10 -7.31 7.59 15.81
N VAL A 11 -6.22 7.40 15.05
CA VAL A 11 -4.98 6.77 15.52
C VAL A 11 -3.89 7.82 15.72
N ALA A 12 -3.43 8.43 14.62
CA ALA A 12 -2.34 9.39 14.59
C ALA A 12 -2.44 10.30 13.35
N ALA A 13 -1.71 11.41 13.38
CA ALA A 13 -1.53 12.32 12.26
C ALA A 13 -0.05 12.32 11.85
N THR A 14 0.21 12.45 10.56
CA THR A 14 1.55 12.42 9.96
C THR A 14 1.74 13.62 9.01
N GLY A 15 2.99 13.90 8.63
CA GLY A 15 3.32 15.04 7.78
C GLY A 15 3.08 14.83 6.27
N SER A 16 2.87 13.59 5.84
CA SER A 16 2.63 13.24 4.43
C SER A 16 1.76 11.99 4.30
N ALA A 17 1.20 11.79 3.09
CA ALA A 17 0.42 10.62 2.74
C ALA A 17 1.27 9.34 2.79
N ARG A 18 2.53 9.39 2.32
CA ARG A 18 3.43 8.23 2.43
C ARG A 18 3.77 7.88 3.87
N SER A 19 4.02 8.88 4.72
CA SER A 19 4.23 8.67 6.15
C SER A 19 3.01 8.01 6.81
N ALA A 20 1.79 8.46 6.46
CA ALA A 20 0.55 7.83 6.93
C ALA A 20 0.47 6.36 6.49
N GLN A 21 0.87 6.09 5.24
CA GLN A 21 0.85 4.75 4.65
C GLN A 21 1.82 3.79 5.32
N ILE A 22 3.06 4.22 5.56
CA ILE A 22 4.06 3.43 6.27
C ILE A 22 3.59 3.16 7.70
N LEU A 23 3.07 4.20 8.38
CA LEU A 23 2.55 4.06 9.74
C LEU A 23 1.39 3.07 9.81
N ALA A 24 0.42 3.17 8.89
CA ALA A 24 -0.70 2.24 8.80
C ALA A 24 -0.20 0.80 8.59
N ARG A 25 0.80 0.59 7.73
CA ARG A 25 1.41 -0.72 7.51
C ARG A 25 2.09 -1.25 8.78
N LEU A 26 3.00 -0.49 9.37
CA LEU A 26 3.78 -0.89 10.55
C LEU A 26 2.93 -1.16 11.79
N VAL A 27 1.84 -0.40 11.97
CA VAL A 27 0.87 -0.62 13.05
C VAL A 27 0.02 -1.85 12.73
N GLY A 28 -0.41 -2.04 11.48
CA GLY A 28 -1.17 -3.22 11.05
C GLY A 28 -0.39 -4.53 11.23
N GLU A 29 0.92 -4.51 10.99
CA GLU A 29 1.82 -5.65 11.23
C GLU A 29 1.91 -6.02 12.72
N ARG A 30 1.95 -5.01 13.61
CA ARG A 30 2.03 -5.22 15.06
C ARG A 30 0.68 -5.47 15.73
N CYS A 31 -0.41 -5.02 15.10
CA CYS A 31 -1.78 -5.15 15.59
C CYS A 31 -2.63 -5.90 14.54
N PRO A 32 -2.36 -7.20 14.29
CA PRO A 32 -3.02 -7.96 13.23
C PRO A 32 -4.54 -8.02 13.45
N GLY A 33 -5.29 -8.00 12.34
CA GLY A 33 -6.76 -8.02 12.35
C GLY A 33 -7.42 -6.64 12.34
N ASN A 34 -6.65 -5.57 12.54
CA ASN A 34 -7.14 -4.20 12.37
C ASN A 34 -7.01 -3.75 10.91
N VAL A 35 -8.04 -3.07 10.40
CA VAL A 35 -8.00 -2.41 9.09
C VAL A 35 -7.74 -0.93 9.33
N LEU A 36 -6.61 -0.45 8.83
CA LEU A 36 -6.18 0.94 8.97
C LEU A 36 -6.31 1.63 7.61
N GLY A 37 -7.08 2.71 7.57
CA GLY A 37 -7.22 3.56 6.39
C GLY A 37 -6.49 4.89 6.58
N ILE A 38 -6.28 5.59 5.47
CA ILE A 38 -5.71 6.94 5.45
C ILE A 38 -6.81 7.92 5.06
N ARG A 39 -6.79 9.10 5.66
CA ARG A 39 -7.68 10.21 5.32
C ARG A 39 -6.83 11.48 5.21
N ASP A 40 -7.02 12.23 4.12
CA ASP A 40 -6.26 13.45 3.84
C ASP A 40 -6.62 14.62 4.77
N THR A 41 -7.78 14.54 5.42
CA THR A 41 -8.21 15.50 6.43
C THR A 41 -8.18 14.89 7.82
N ALA A 42 -7.48 15.57 8.74
CA ALA A 42 -7.46 15.18 10.13
C ALA A 42 -8.70 15.73 10.85
N ASP A 43 -9.66 14.86 11.15
CA ASP A 43 -10.67 15.16 12.17
C ASP A 43 -10.10 14.80 13.55
N PHE A 44 -9.39 15.76 14.15
CA PHE A 44 -8.79 15.61 15.48
C PHE A 44 -9.83 15.46 16.60
N HIS A 45 -11.11 15.73 16.30
CA HIS A 45 -12.22 15.62 17.25
C HIS A 45 -12.97 14.29 17.14
N GLY A 46 -12.58 13.43 16.18
CA GLY A 46 -13.13 12.09 16.03
C GLY A 46 -12.89 11.22 17.27
N SER A 47 -13.75 10.20 17.43
CA SER A 47 -13.57 9.20 18.49
C SER A 47 -12.18 8.57 18.40
N LYS A 48 -11.45 8.54 19.51
CA LYS A 48 -10.10 7.95 19.55
C LYS A 48 -10.18 6.42 19.46
N SER A 49 -9.23 5.83 18.75
CA SER A 49 -9.04 4.39 18.73
C SER A 49 -8.50 3.86 20.07
N ASN A 50 -8.46 2.53 20.21
CA ASN A 50 -7.90 1.84 21.37
C ASN A 50 -6.51 2.41 21.73
N GLY A 51 -6.27 2.63 23.02
CA GLY A 51 -5.00 3.13 23.54
C GLY A 51 -3.79 2.32 23.04
N PHE A 52 -3.90 0.99 22.98
CA PHE A 52 -2.83 0.12 22.50
C PHE A 52 -2.40 0.44 21.05
N ILE A 53 -3.36 0.69 20.15
CA ILE A 53 -3.07 1.02 18.75
C ILE A 53 -2.41 2.40 18.65
N ARG A 54 -2.88 3.36 19.45
CA ARG A 54 -2.30 4.72 19.49
C ARG A 54 -0.91 4.74 20.09
N ASP A 55 -0.67 3.97 21.14
CA ASP A 55 0.63 3.85 21.79
C ASP A 55 1.62 3.13 20.88
N CYS A 56 1.18 2.08 20.16
CA CYS A 56 1.96 1.44 19.10
C CYS A 56 2.37 2.46 18.03
N ALA A 57 1.42 3.22 17.49
CA ALA A 57 1.68 4.23 16.46
C ALA A 57 2.67 5.31 16.93
N ARG A 58 2.68 5.66 18.23
CA ARG A 58 3.57 6.67 18.82
C ARG A 58 4.88 6.11 19.36
N SER A 59 5.06 4.80 19.33
CA SER A 59 6.26 4.16 19.86
C SER A 59 7.50 4.63 19.09
N PHE A 60 8.61 4.78 19.81
CA PHE A 60 9.87 5.21 19.22
C PHE A 60 10.30 4.29 18.07
N GLU A 61 10.10 2.97 18.23
CA GLU A 61 10.46 1.99 17.21
C GLU A 61 9.68 2.17 15.91
N VAL A 62 8.35 2.35 15.99
CA VAL A 62 7.50 2.59 14.82
C VAL A 62 7.89 3.89 14.11
N GLN A 63 8.11 4.96 14.88
CA GLN A 63 8.50 6.25 14.34
C GLN A 63 9.88 6.21 13.67
N ARG A 64 10.84 5.49 14.26
CA ARG A 64 12.18 5.28 13.69
C ARG A 64 12.11 4.51 12.38
N LEU A 65 11.37 3.39 12.33
CA LEU A 65 11.21 2.60 11.11
C LEU A 65 10.52 3.40 10.00
N ALA A 66 9.49 4.17 10.34
CA ALA A 66 8.82 5.03 9.37
C ALA A 66 9.76 6.10 8.79
N ALA A 67 10.61 6.70 9.63
CA ALA A 67 11.61 7.66 9.18
C ALA A 67 12.69 7.01 8.30
N ASP A 68 13.21 5.85 8.70
CA ASP A 68 14.22 5.10 7.93
C ASP A 68 13.71 4.77 6.53
N GLU A 69 12.46 4.33 6.41
CA GLU A 69 11.84 4.01 5.12
C GLU A 69 11.61 5.24 4.25
N LEU A 70 11.16 6.37 4.83
CA LEU A 70 11.03 7.62 4.08
C LEU A 70 12.39 8.10 3.54
N MET A 71 13.45 7.97 4.35
CA MET A 71 14.80 8.31 3.93
C MET A 71 15.32 7.38 2.83
N ALA A 72 15.05 6.08 2.92
CA ALA A 72 15.43 5.11 1.90
C ALA A 72 14.70 5.31 0.56
N GLU A 73 13.48 5.86 0.59
CA GLU A 73 12.67 6.13 -0.59
C GLU A 73 12.89 7.54 -1.18
N ALA A 74 13.64 8.42 -0.50
CA ALA A 74 13.72 9.85 -0.82
C ALA A 74 14.17 10.15 -2.27
N ASP A 75 15.14 9.40 -2.79
CA ASP A 75 15.64 9.60 -4.16
C ASP A 75 14.61 9.22 -5.23
N ASN A 76 13.75 8.24 -4.95
CA ASN A 76 12.77 7.70 -5.89
C ASN A 76 11.36 8.26 -5.69
N ASN A 77 11.10 8.89 -4.53
CA ASN A 77 9.82 9.45 -4.13
C ASN A 77 10.02 10.74 -3.30
N PRO A 78 10.65 11.79 -3.87
CA PRO A 78 10.97 13.01 -3.15
C PRO A 78 9.71 13.74 -2.63
N ASP A 79 8.60 13.61 -3.36
CA ASP A 79 7.31 14.22 -3.03
C ASP A 79 6.50 13.41 -1.99
N GLN A 80 7.06 12.29 -1.51
CA GLN A 80 6.43 11.42 -0.50
C GLN A 80 4.99 11.02 -0.87
N LEU A 81 4.80 10.64 -2.13
CA LEU A 81 3.53 10.18 -2.68
C LEU A 81 3.21 8.77 -2.19
N THR A 82 1.93 8.40 -2.24
CA THR A 82 1.47 7.05 -1.89
C THR A 82 2.12 5.99 -2.77
N LYS A 83 2.58 4.91 -2.13
CA LYS A 83 3.20 3.75 -2.78
C LYS A 83 2.14 2.71 -3.13
N TRP A 84 2.13 2.30 -4.39
CA TRP A 84 1.29 1.21 -4.89
C TRP A 84 2.16 0.04 -5.30
N HIS A 85 1.76 -1.15 -4.91
CA HIS A 85 2.36 -2.41 -5.36
C HIS A 85 1.53 -2.93 -6.53
N VAL A 86 2.18 -3.08 -7.68
CA VAL A 86 1.59 -3.62 -8.90
C VAL A 86 2.01 -5.08 -9.02
N TYR A 87 1.05 -5.97 -9.22
CA TYR A 87 1.25 -7.41 -9.31
C TYR A 87 0.87 -7.87 -10.72
N PHE A 88 1.76 -8.64 -11.35
CA PHE A 88 1.58 -9.21 -12.67
C PHE A 88 1.39 -10.72 -12.56
N TYR A 89 0.34 -11.23 -13.19
CA TYR A 89 -0.02 -12.64 -13.16
C TYR A 89 -0.04 -13.24 -14.56
N ASP A 90 0.32 -14.51 -14.69
CA ASP A 90 0.23 -15.30 -15.90
C ASP A 90 -0.68 -16.51 -15.66
N SER A 91 -1.90 -16.47 -16.21
CA SER A 91 -2.86 -17.57 -16.14
C SER A 91 -2.65 -18.64 -17.23
N GLY A 92 -1.51 -18.62 -17.93
CA GLY A 92 -1.14 -19.63 -18.92
C GLY A 92 -1.63 -19.30 -20.34
N ALA A 93 -2.68 -19.96 -20.82
CA ALA A 93 -3.13 -19.82 -22.20
C ALA A 93 -4.46 -19.06 -22.32
N GLY A 94 -4.55 -18.14 -23.30
CA GLY A 94 -5.81 -17.48 -23.66
C GLY A 94 -5.67 -15.98 -23.98
N LYS A 95 -6.79 -15.38 -24.41
CA LYS A 95 -6.89 -13.96 -24.80
C LYS A 95 -6.65 -12.99 -23.62
N TYR A 96 -6.77 -13.47 -22.38
CA TYR A 96 -6.54 -12.71 -21.15
C TYR A 96 -5.50 -13.42 -20.27
N ARG A 97 -4.43 -13.92 -20.91
CA ARG A 97 -3.32 -14.63 -20.25
C ARG A 97 -2.75 -13.82 -19.09
N PHE A 98 -2.45 -12.56 -19.34
CA PHE A 98 -1.83 -11.70 -18.34
C PHE A 98 -2.88 -10.87 -17.62
N LYS A 99 -2.74 -10.76 -16.30
CA LYS A 99 -3.56 -9.91 -15.44
C LYS A 99 -2.65 -8.97 -14.66
N VAL A 100 -3.18 -7.79 -14.34
CA VAL A 100 -2.49 -6.78 -13.54
C VAL A 100 -3.43 -6.24 -12.47
N ASN A 101 -2.94 -6.15 -11.24
CA ASN A 101 -3.66 -5.51 -10.13
C ASN A 101 -2.71 -4.58 -9.37
N ALA A 102 -3.25 -3.52 -8.77
CA ALA A 102 -2.48 -2.61 -7.92
C ALA A 102 -3.17 -2.37 -6.59
N TYR A 103 -2.39 -2.40 -5.50
CA TYR A 103 -2.89 -2.22 -4.14
C TYR A 103 -1.97 -1.31 -3.33
N LEU A 104 -2.54 -0.63 -2.33
CA LEU A 104 -1.80 0.27 -1.48
C LEU A 104 -0.81 -0.51 -0.59
N ASP A 105 0.31 0.10 -0.25
CA ASP A 105 1.35 -0.51 0.59
C ASP A 105 0.81 -1.03 1.95
N HIS A 106 -0.17 -0.33 2.53
CA HIS A 106 -0.77 -0.71 3.81
C HIS A 106 -1.89 -1.76 3.72
N ASP A 107 -2.27 -2.21 2.52
CA ASP A 107 -3.27 -3.27 2.32
C ASP A 107 -2.69 -4.66 2.58
N LEU A 108 -2.13 -4.87 3.77
CA LEU A 108 -1.35 -6.04 4.16
C LEU A 108 -2.00 -7.37 3.78
N ARG A 109 -3.29 -7.52 4.07
CA ARG A 109 -4.03 -8.76 3.78
C ARG A 109 -4.16 -9.02 2.28
N VAL A 110 -4.35 -7.98 1.48
CA VAL A 110 -4.51 -8.11 0.03
C VAL A 110 -3.14 -8.41 -0.58
N ARG A 111 -2.11 -7.67 -0.18
CA ARG A 111 -0.73 -7.92 -0.60
C ARG A 111 -0.27 -9.33 -0.29
N ALA A 112 -0.48 -9.82 0.93
CA ALA A 112 -0.13 -11.18 1.31
C ALA A 112 -0.84 -12.25 0.46
N LYS A 113 -2.10 -12.00 0.04
CA LYS A 113 -2.81 -12.89 -0.90
C LYS A 113 -2.20 -12.85 -2.29
N CYS A 114 -1.88 -11.66 -2.80
CA CYS A 114 -1.26 -11.48 -4.09
C CYS A 114 0.12 -12.15 -4.16
N GLU A 115 0.93 -12.02 -3.10
CA GLU A 115 2.26 -12.61 -2.99
C GLU A 115 2.23 -14.14 -2.83
N ALA A 116 1.13 -14.71 -2.35
CA ALA A 116 0.93 -16.14 -2.22
C ALA A 116 0.27 -16.80 -3.45
N ASP A 117 -0.09 -16.00 -4.46
CA ASP A 117 -0.77 -16.50 -5.66
C ASP A 117 0.22 -17.25 -6.57
N PRO A 118 -0.06 -18.51 -6.97
CA PRO A 118 0.82 -19.28 -7.84
C PRO A 118 0.89 -18.74 -9.27
N GLU A 119 -0.06 -17.92 -9.72
CA GLU A 119 -0.03 -17.26 -11.03
C GLU A 119 0.88 -16.01 -11.02
N LEU A 120 1.40 -15.58 -9.86
CA LEU A 120 2.23 -14.37 -9.77
C LEU A 120 3.58 -14.58 -10.48
N VAL A 121 3.86 -13.75 -11.48
CA VAL A 121 5.11 -13.78 -12.27
C VAL A 121 5.99 -12.56 -12.05
N GLY A 122 5.46 -11.48 -11.48
CA GLY A 122 6.25 -10.29 -11.22
C GLY A 122 5.55 -9.26 -10.34
N LYS A 123 6.33 -8.33 -9.81
CA LYS A 123 5.85 -7.19 -9.03
C LYS A 123 6.66 -5.93 -9.31
N GLU A 124 5.99 -4.80 -9.29
CA GLU A 124 6.59 -3.48 -9.43
C GLU A 124 5.97 -2.50 -8.43
N VAL A 125 6.58 -1.32 -8.32
CA VAL A 125 6.14 -0.24 -7.45
C VAL A 125 5.96 1.02 -8.27
N ILE A 126 4.89 1.76 -7.98
CA ILE A 126 4.71 3.14 -8.44
C ILE A 126 4.37 4.04 -7.27
N TYR A 127 4.77 5.30 -7.39
CA TYR A 127 4.45 6.36 -6.44
C TYR A 127 3.50 7.35 -7.11
N GLY A 128 2.42 7.72 -6.42
CA GLY A 128 1.44 8.66 -6.96
C GLY A 128 0.02 8.36 -6.53
N GLU A 129 -0.93 9.01 -7.20
CA GLU A 129 -2.36 8.74 -7.06
C GLU A 129 -2.71 7.31 -7.53
N SER A 130 -3.98 6.93 -7.37
CA SER A 130 -4.47 5.64 -7.85
C SER A 130 -4.13 5.45 -9.33
N PRO A 131 -3.41 4.37 -9.70
CA PRO A 131 -3.11 4.12 -11.10
C PRO A 131 -4.41 3.92 -11.89
N THR A 132 -4.45 4.49 -13.09
CA THR A 132 -5.54 4.23 -14.02
C THR A 132 -5.35 2.87 -14.68
N MET A 133 -6.41 2.33 -15.27
CA MET A 133 -6.29 1.10 -16.06
C MET A 133 -5.29 1.24 -17.20
N GLU A 134 -5.22 2.42 -17.83
CA GLU A 134 -4.24 2.72 -18.88
C GLU A 134 -2.81 2.61 -18.37
N THR A 135 -2.50 3.23 -17.21
CA THR A 135 -1.18 3.11 -16.57
C THR A 135 -0.83 1.65 -16.27
N LEU A 136 -1.78 0.87 -15.75
CA LEU A 136 -1.55 -0.54 -15.44
C LEU A 136 -1.29 -1.38 -16.69
N TYR A 137 -1.99 -1.12 -17.80
CA TYR A 137 -1.74 -1.83 -19.05
C TYR A 137 -0.38 -1.48 -19.65
N LEU A 138 0.03 -0.20 -19.62
CA LEU A 138 1.36 0.20 -20.08
C LEU A 138 2.48 -0.47 -19.27
N MET A 139 2.31 -0.57 -17.95
CA MET A 139 3.24 -1.31 -17.10
C MET A 139 3.26 -2.80 -17.43
N LEU A 140 2.09 -3.40 -17.67
CA LEU A 140 1.99 -4.81 -18.05
C LEU A 140 2.68 -5.09 -19.39
N ASP A 141 2.50 -4.23 -20.39
CA ASP A 141 3.16 -4.35 -21.70
C ASP A 141 4.68 -4.23 -21.56
N ALA A 142 5.16 -3.27 -20.76
CA ALA A 142 6.57 -3.10 -20.49
C ALA A 142 7.16 -4.31 -19.74
N PHE A 143 6.43 -4.84 -18.74
CA PHE A 143 6.82 -6.02 -17.98
C PHE A 143 6.89 -7.26 -18.88
N THR A 144 5.84 -7.55 -19.64
CA THR A 144 5.79 -8.73 -20.52
C THR A 144 6.86 -8.69 -21.60
N SER A 145 7.17 -7.50 -22.14
CA SER A 145 8.28 -7.32 -23.08
C SER A 145 9.64 -7.70 -22.47
N ARG A 146 9.91 -7.31 -21.22
CA ARG A 146 11.14 -7.70 -20.50
C ARG A 146 11.15 -9.18 -20.14
N TRP A 147 10.01 -9.71 -19.71
CA TRP A 147 9.88 -11.10 -19.29
C TRP A 147 10.08 -12.06 -20.47
N MET A 148 9.49 -11.78 -21.63
CA MET A 148 9.70 -12.59 -22.84
C MET A 148 11.12 -12.49 -23.40
N ALA A 149 11.85 -11.41 -23.13
CA ALA A 149 13.25 -11.30 -23.54
C ALA A 149 14.20 -12.15 -22.69
N THR A 150 13.73 -12.63 -21.52
CA THR A 150 14.54 -13.37 -20.54
C THR A 150 14.07 -14.82 -20.33
N ALA A 151 12.91 -15.20 -20.85
CA ALA A 151 12.34 -16.55 -20.82
C ALA A 151 12.72 -17.37 -22.07
#